data_AF-A0A3A5RNF5-F1
#
_entry.id   AF-A0A3A5RNF5-F1
#
_cell.length_a   1.000
_cell.length_b   1.000
_cell.length_c   1.000
_cell.angle_alpha   90.00
_cell.angle_beta   90.00
_cell.angle_gamma   90.00
#
_symmetry.space_group_name_H-M   'P 1'
#
loop_
_entity.id
_entity.type
_entity.pdbx_description
1 polymer ?
#
loop_
_entity_poly.entity_id
_entity_poly.type
_entity_poly.pdbx_seq_one_letter_code
_entity_poly.pdbx_strand_id
1 'polypeptide(L)'
;MARVKRLERIVALTKELTDKPFQLFPFSYFCDKFTVAKSTLSEDVQTVRNGLAAYDLGIIETVAGASGGVRFIPYHTAKSDNQFLGELCERLNSPDRVLPGGMIYMNDLILNPQIVSRLGEIIMQRSIELKPQYIMTVETKGIPLGLSAAKAFNIPMVMARKEARITEGPAVSISYLSGSTKKIQSMSLPKKALPHGARVLVIDDFMRAGGTANGLCELAEEVGAEVVGVYLFIAAKDPAKKLVREYASLLTLRGVDETSKAVDIVPEML
;
A
#
# COMPACT_ATOMS: atom_id res chain seq x y z
N MET A 1 18.47 -24.61 -25.94
CA MET A 1 18.40 -23.14 -26.09
C MET A 1 19.81 -22.58 -26.15
N ALA A 2 20.06 -21.57 -26.97
CA ALA A 2 21.37 -20.89 -26.99
C ALA A 2 21.68 -20.27 -25.62
N ARG A 3 22.96 -20.27 -25.22
CA ARG A 3 23.40 -19.69 -23.95
C ARG A 3 23.12 -18.19 -23.96
N VAL A 4 22.19 -17.75 -23.11
CA VAL A 4 21.78 -16.35 -22.96
C VAL A 4 23.00 -15.51 -22.57
N LYS A 5 23.21 -14.37 -23.25
CA LYS A 5 24.34 -13.48 -22.95
C LYS A 5 24.17 -12.87 -21.56
N ARG A 6 25.29 -12.43 -20.95
CA ARG A 6 25.26 -11.83 -19.61
C ARG A 6 24.27 -10.67 -19.49
N LEU A 7 24.27 -9.74 -20.44
CA LEU A 7 23.38 -8.57 -20.43
C LEU A 7 21.89 -8.98 -20.52
N GLU A 8 21.55 -9.91 -21.41
CA GLU A 8 20.19 -10.44 -21.57
C GLU A 8 19.70 -11.10 -20.27
N ARG A 9 20.60 -11.84 -19.59
CA ARG A 9 20.31 -12.48 -18.30
C ARG A 9 20.08 -11.47 -17.19
N ILE A 10 20.91 -10.42 -17.11
CA ILE A 10 20.75 -9.33 -16.13
C ILE A 10 19.39 -8.65 -16.33
N VAL A 11 19.00 -8.34 -17.57
CA VAL A 11 17.68 -7.74 -17.87
C VAL A 11 16.54 -8.64 -17.40
N ALA A 12 16.59 -9.93 -17.73
CA ALA A 12 15.58 -10.90 -17.31
C ALA A 12 15.53 -11.07 -15.78
N LEU A 13 16.69 -11.13 -15.13
CA LEU A 13 16.81 -11.23 -13.67
C LEU A 13 16.19 -10.02 -12.98
N THR A 14 16.51 -8.80 -13.44
CA THR A 14 15.93 -7.56 -12.91
C THR A 14 14.40 -7.61 -13.01
N LYS A 15 13.85 -7.93 -14.18
CA LYS A 15 12.40 -7.95 -14.39
C LYS A 15 11.68 -8.95 -13.48
N GLU A 16 12.20 -10.17 -13.37
CA GLU A 16 11.61 -11.21 -12.54
C GLU A 16 11.61 -10.87 -11.05
N LEU A 17 12.69 -10.24 -10.58
CA LEU A 17 12.82 -9.79 -9.20
C LEU A 17 11.85 -8.63 -8.91
N THR A 18 11.82 -7.61 -9.77
CA THR A 18 10.98 -6.41 -9.55
C THR A 18 9.49 -6.69 -9.69
N ASP A 19 9.10 -7.69 -10.49
CA ASP A 19 7.69 -8.07 -10.67
C ASP A 19 7.11 -8.78 -9.45
N LYS A 20 7.96 -9.36 -8.60
CA LYS A 20 7.56 -10.14 -7.43
C LYS A 20 8.33 -9.63 -6.19
N PRO A 21 8.03 -8.41 -5.71
CA PRO A 21 8.69 -7.87 -4.53
C PRO A 21 8.53 -8.81 -3.33
N PHE A 22 9.46 -8.78 -2.38
CA PHE A 22 9.53 -9.69 -1.22
C PHE A 22 9.61 -11.19 -1.50
N GLN A 23 9.38 -11.66 -2.73
CA GLN A 23 9.47 -13.08 -3.07
C GLN A 23 10.93 -13.53 -3.03
N LEU A 24 11.22 -14.49 -2.16
CA LEU A 24 12.54 -15.10 -2.07
C LEU A 24 12.69 -16.15 -3.16
N PHE A 25 13.61 -15.91 -4.09
CA PHE A 25 14.00 -16.87 -5.11
C PHE A 25 15.27 -17.59 -4.68
N PRO A 26 15.26 -18.94 -4.58
CA PRO A 26 16.49 -19.70 -4.41
C PRO A 26 17.46 -19.43 -5.56
N PHE A 27 18.76 -19.38 -5.28
CA PHE A 27 19.77 -19.20 -6.35
C PHE A 27 19.68 -20.31 -7.42
N SER A 28 19.35 -21.53 -7.02
CA SER A 28 19.16 -22.67 -7.93
C SER A 28 18.13 -22.39 -9.01
N TYR A 29 17.02 -21.72 -8.67
CA TYR A 29 15.97 -21.38 -9.63
C TYR A 29 16.53 -20.60 -10.85
N PHE A 30 17.33 -19.57 -10.60
CA PHE A 30 17.92 -18.78 -11.68
C PHE A 30 19.14 -19.46 -12.32
N CYS A 31 19.92 -20.22 -11.55
CA CYS A 31 21.01 -21.04 -12.10
C CYS A 31 20.50 -22.02 -13.16
N ASP A 32 19.41 -22.72 -12.85
CA ASP A 32 18.78 -23.68 -13.75
C ASP A 32 18.14 -22.95 -14.94
N LYS A 33 17.34 -21.92 -14.67
CA LYS A 33 16.64 -21.12 -15.69
C LYS A 33 17.58 -20.54 -16.73
N PHE A 34 18.75 -20.05 -16.30
CA PHE A 34 19.72 -19.42 -17.20
C PHE A 34 20.88 -20.35 -17.59
N THR A 35 20.93 -21.56 -17.04
CA THR A 35 21.99 -22.55 -17.27
C THR A 35 23.38 -21.96 -16.97
N VAL A 36 23.54 -21.39 -15.77
CA VAL A 36 24.79 -20.77 -15.29
C VAL A 36 25.18 -21.25 -13.90
N ALA A 37 26.47 -21.24 -13.60
CA ALA A 37 26.98 -21.53 -12.26
C ALA A 37 26.56 -20.45 -11.25
N LYS A 38 26.52 -20.82 -9.96
CA LYS A 38 26.16 -19.91 -8.86
C LYS A 38 27.09 -18.70 -8.76
N SER A 39 28.38 -18.87 -9.03
CA SER A 39 29.35 -17.76 -9.05
C SER A 39 28.98 -16.70 -10.10
N THR A 40 28.67 -17.14 -11.33
CA THR A 40 28.23 -16.25 -12.42
C THR A 40 26.93 -15.53 -12.06
N LEU A 41 25.93 -16.25 -11.54
CA LEU A 41 24.68 -15.63 -11.11
C LEU A 41 24.88 -14.61 -9.99
N SER A 42 25.81 -14.87 -9.07
CA SER A 42 26.11 -13.95 -7.96
C SER A 42 26.67 -12.62 -8.46
N GLU A 43 27.51 -12.62 -9.50
CA GLU A 43 27.97 -11.39 -10.16
C GLU A 43 26.82 -10.62 -10.83
N ASP A 44 25.87 -11.33 -11.45
CA ASP A 44 24.71 -10.69 -12.07
C ASP A 44 23.82 -10.05 -11.00
N VAL A 45 23.53 -10.78 -9.92
CA VAL A 45 22.77 -10.26 -8.76
C VAL A 45 23.44 -9.02 -8.18
N GLN A 46 24.77 -9.02 -8.04
CA GLN A 46 25.51 -7.85 -7.57
C GLN A 46 25.41 -6.67 -8.55
N THR A 47 25.42 -6.95 -9.86
CA THR A 47 25.25 -5.92 -10.89
C THR A 47 23.86 -5.29 -10.81
N VAL A 48 22.80 -6.11 -10.67
CA VAL A 48 21.42 -5.64 -10.49
C VAL A 48 21.28 -4.84 -9.20
N ARG A 49 21.83 -5.35 -8.09
CA ARG A 49 21.85 -4.65 -6.79
C ARG A 49 22.42 -3.25 -6.91
N ASN A 50 23.64 -3.15 -7.45
CA ASN A 50 24.34 -1.88 -7.58
C ASN A 50 23.59 -0.93 -8.52
N GLY A 51 23.05 -1.45 -9.63
CA GLY A 51 22.27 -0.67 -10.58
C GLY A 51 21.00 -0.08 -9.95
N LEU A 52 20.19 -0.89 -9.27
CA LEU A 52 18.95 -0.40 -8.65
C LEU A 52 19.25 0.59 -7.52
N ALA A 53 20.22 0.29 -6.65
CA ALA A 53 20.58 1.16 -5.53
C ALA A 53 21.14 2.51 -5.98
N ALA A 54 21.92 2.55 -7.07
CA ALA A 54 22.52 3.80 -7.57
C ALA A 54 21.49 4.83 -8.07
N TYR A 55 20.29 4.38 -8.43
CA TYR A 55 19.21 5.22 -8.98
C TYR A 55 17.97 5.28 -8.08
N ASP A 56 18.07 4.82 -6.83
CA ASP A 56 16.96 4.79 -5.88
C ASP A 56 15.74 3.99 -6.39
N LEU A 57 16.00 2.83 -7.00
CA LEU A 57 14.99 1.97 -7.63
C LEU A 57 14.69 0.69 -6.83
N GLY A 58 15.05 0.69 -5.55
CA GLY A 58 14.86 -0.43 -4.63
C GLY A 58 16.14 -1.20 -4.28
N ILE A 59 15.95 -2.22 -3.45
CA ILE A 59 17.03 -2.97 -2.80
C ILE A 59 16.98 -4.44 -3.26
N ILE A 60 18.15 -4.99 -3.57
CA ILE A 60 18.33 -6.44 -3.75
C ILE A 60 18.94 -7.04 -2.49
N GLU A 61 18.12 -7.78 -1.76
CA GLU A 61 18.53 -8.48 -0.55
C GLU A 61 18.90 -9.93 -0.88
N THR A 62 19.98 -10.42 -0.27
CA THR A 62 20.36 -11.83 -0.31
C THR A 62 20.33 -12.44 1.08
N VAL A 63 19.56 -13.51 1.22
CA VAL A 63 19.45 -14.29 2.46
C VAL A 63 20.39 -15.50 2.35
N ALA A 64 21.26 -15.67 3.33
CA ALA A 64 22.20 -16.80 3.37
C ALA A 64 21.52 -18.10 3.86
N GLY A 65 22.16 -19.24 3.58
CA GLY A 65 21.71 -20.58 4.04
C GLY A 65 21.07 -21.44 2.94
N ALA A 66 20.74 -22.69 3.28
CA ALA A 66 20.16 -23.67 2.36
C ALA A 66 18.77 -23.25 1.83
N SER A 67 17.99 -22.60 2.68
CA SER A 67 16.69 -21.98 2.35
C SER A 67 16.83 -20.51 1.91
N GLY A 68 18.07 -20.06 1.71
CA GLY A 68 18.40 -18.70 1.33
C GLY A 68 18.08 -18.42 -0.15
N GLY A 69 18.33 -17.19 -0.56
CA GLY A 69 17.95 -16.74 -1.90
C GLY A 69 18.24 -15.27 -2.14
N VAL A 70 17.64 -14.75 -3.20
CA VAL A 70 17.65 -13.35 -3.57
C VAL A 70 16.22 -12.85 -3.70
N ARG A 71 15.96 -11.62 -3.24
CA ARG A 71 14.68 -10.94 -3.41
C ARG A 71 14.86 -9.46 -3.65
N PHE A 72 13.85 -8.87 -4.29
CA PHE A 72 13.74 -7.42 -4.44
C PHE A 72 12.84 -6.86 -3.33
N ILE A 73 13.23 -5.71 -2.79
CA ILE A 73 12.45 -4.93 -1.84
C ILE A 73 12.25 -3.54 -2.47
N PRO A 74 11.01 -3.12 -2.78
CA PRO A 74 10.76 -1.75 -3.20
C PRO A 74 11.26 -0.80 -2.12
N TYR A 75 12.05 0.18 -2.51
CA TYR A 75 12.64 1.09 -1.56
C TYR A 75 13.01 2.37 -2.27
N HIS A 76 12.76 3.48 -1.58
CA HIS A 76 13.23 4.79 -1.99
C HIS A 76 13.76 5.55 -0.78
N THR A 77 14.68 6.47 -1.04
CA THR A 77 15.21 7.35 0.00
C THR A 77 14.11 8.21 0.60
N ALA A 78 14.25 8.54 1.90
CA ALA A 78 13.33 9.49 2.56
C ALA A 78 13.25 10.83 1.82
N LYS A 79 14.35 11.28 1.19
CA LYS A 79 14.36 12.48 0.34
C LYS A 79 13.43 12.33 -0.87
N SER A 80 13.50 11.21 -1.59
CA SER A 80 12.64 10.91 -2.75
C SER A 80 11.17 10.83 -2.35
N ASP A 81 10.87 10.13 -1.25
CA ASP A 81 9.51 10.03 -0.70
C ASP A 81 8.97 11.42 -0.32
N ASN A 82 9.75 12.21 0.41
CA ASN A 82 9.35 13.54 0.87
C ASN A 82 9.14 14.51 -0.29
N GLN A 83 9.98 14.46 -1.33
CA GLN A 83 9.79 15.24 -2.55
C GLN A 83 8.47 14.86 -3.25
N PHE A 84 8.24 13.56 -3.46
CA PHE A 84 7.03 13.06 -4.11
C PHE A 84 5.75 13.46 -3.36
N LEU A 85 5.74 13.33 -2.03
CA LEU A 85 4.60 13.75 -1.21
C LEU A 85 4.42 15.28 -1.22
N GLY A 86 5.51 16.05 -1.26
CA GLY A 86 5.47 17.50 -1.44
C GLY A 86 4.80 17.92 -2.74
N GLU A 87 5.19 17.34 -3.87
CA GLU A 87 4.60 17.58 -5.19
C GLU A 87 3.10 17.23 -5.22
N LEU A 88 2.69 16.15 -4.52
CA LEU A 88 1.27 15.82 -4.37
C LEU A 88 0.51 16.84 -3.53
N CYS A 89 1.11 17.35 -2.45
CA CYS A 89 0.51 18.42 -1.64
C CYS A 89 0.30 19.70 -2.44
N GLU A 90 1.28 20.12 -3.26
CA GLU A 90 1.14 21.28 -4.14
C GLU A 90 -0.07 21.13 -5.06
N ARG A 91 -0.23 19.95 -5.68
CA ARG A 91 -1.39 19.65 -6.53
C ARG A 91 -2.68 19.67 -5.74
N LEU A 92 -2.73 19.02 -4.57
CA LEU A 92 -3.91 18.92 -3.70
C LEU A 92 -4.35 20.28 -3.12
N ASN A 93 -3.41 21.19 -2.91
CA ASN A 93 -3.67 22.53 -2.39
C ASN A 93 -4.20 23.51 -3.46
N SER A 94 -4.39 23.04 -4.70
CA SER A 94 -4.93 23.87 -5.78
C SER A 94 -6.40 24.25 -5.54
N PRO A 95 -6.79 25.54 -5.68
CA PRO A 95 -8.15 26.02 -5.37
C PRO A 95 -9.29 25.36 -6.18
N ASP A 96 -9.00 24.84 -7.37
CA ASP A 96 -9.97 24.14 -8.23
C ASP A 96 -10.40 22.77 -7.67
N ARG A 97 -9.68 22.25 -6.68
CA ARG A 97 -10.00 20.98 -6.03
C ARG A 97 -11.00 21.10 -4.88
N VAL A 98 -11.33 22.31 -4.44
CA VAL A 98 -12.30 22.52 -3.35
C VAL A 98 -13.70 22.17 -3.85
N LEU A 99 -14.34 21.22 -3.16
CA LEU A 99 -15.71 20.79 -3.39
C LEU A 99 -16.62 21.25 -2.23
N PRO A 100 -17.95 21.35 -2.45
CA PRO A 100 -18.90 21.71 -1.40
C PRO A 100 -18.79 20.81 -0.16
N GLY A 101 -18.92 21.37 1.03
CA GLY A 101 -18.86 20.63 2.29
C GLY A 101 -17.43 20.36 2.79
N GLY A 102 -16.47 21.20 2.41
CA GLY A 102 -15.06 21.12 2.78
C GLY A 102 -14.41 19.83 2.30
N MET A 103 -14.85 19.34 1.14
CA MET A 103 -14.32 18.16 0.48
C MET A 103 -13.27 18.56 -0.56
N ILE A 104 -12.37 17.63 -0.89
CA ILE A 104 -11.28 17.88 -1.83
C ILE A 104 -11.34 16.84 -2.94
N TYR A 105 -11.24 17.30 -4.18
CA TYR A 105 -11.15 16.45 -5.35
C TYR A 105 -9.75 15.86 -5.47
N MET A 106 -9.66 14.54 -5.26
CA MET A 106 -8.42 13.76 -5.32
C MET A 106 -8.50 12.53 -6.23
N ASN A 107 -9.62 12.36 -6.94
CA ASN A 107 -9.86 11.15 -7.74
C ASN A 107 -8.84 10.99 -8.87
N ASP A 108 -8.42 12.08 -9.52
CA ASP A 108 -7.39 12.04 -10.57
C ASP A 108 -6.02 11.56 -10.04
N LEU A 109 -5.74 11.76 -8.75
CA LEU A 109 -4.52 11.30 -8.11
C LEU A 109 -4.61 9.83 -7.73
N ILE A 110 -5.70 9.45 -7.05
CA ILE A 110 -5.92 8.06 -6.59
C ILE A 110 -6.14 7.10 -7.75
N LEU A 111 -6.68 7.56 -8.87
CA LEU A 111 -6.89 6.73 -10.06
C LEU A 111 -5.70 6.73 -11.02
N ASN A 112 -4.62 7.46 -10.71
CA ASN A 112 -3.40 7.44 -11.52
C ASN A 112 -2.48 6.29 -11.06
N PRO A 113 -2.22 5.27 -11.92
CA PRO A 113 -1.44 4.09 -11.53
C PRO A 113 -0.03 4.40 -11.03
N GLN A 114 0.64 5.41 -11.59
CA GLN A 114 2.01 5.78 -11.20
C GLN A 114 2.02 6.38 -9.80
N ILE A 115 1.03 7.25 -9.52
CA ILE A 115 0.88 7.88 -8.20
C ILE A 115 0.57 6.82 -7.15
N VAL A 116 -0.45 5.98 -7.36
CA VAL A 116 -0.81 4.97 -6.34
C VAL A 116 0.22 3.87 -6.17
N SER A 117 0.97 3.49 -7.22
CA SER A 117 2.09 2.56 -7.08
C SER A 117 3.13 3.14 -6.14
N ARG A 118 3.50 4.42 -6.33
CA ARG A 118 4.47 5.09 -5.46
C ARG A 118 3.96 5.28 -4.04
N LEU A 119 2.69 5.66 -3.86
CA LEU A 119 2.07 5.74 -2.53
C LEU A 119 2.06 4.37 -1.83
N GLY A 120 1.75 3.29 -2.56
CA GLY A 120 1.76 1.92 -2.04
C GLY A 120 3.14 1.46 -1.58
N GLU A 121 4.20 1.82 -2.31
CA GLU A 121 5.59 1.56 -1.90
C GLU A 121 5.97 2.34 -0.64
N ILE A 122 5.56 3.61 -0.52
CA ILE A 122 5.80 4.42 0.69
C ILE A 122 5.07 3.82 1.91
N ILE A 123 3.80 3.45 1.75
CA ILE A 123 3.03 2.79 2.82
C ILE A 123 3.74 1.52 3.24
N MET A 124 4.15 0.70 2.27
CA MET A 124 4.87 -0.55 2.54
C MET A 124 6.15 -0.29 3.35
N GLN A 125 7.00 0.61 2.90
CA GLN A 125 8.26 0.94 3.57
C GLN A 125 8.04 1.43 5.00
N ARG A 126 7.02 2.27 5.22
CA ARG A 126 6.69 2.85 6.53
C ARG A 126 5.97 1.90 7.48
N SER A 127 5.46 0.77 6.98
CA SER A 127 4.68 -0.19 7.78
C SER A 127 5.24 -1.63 7.73
N ILE A 128 6.45 -1.81 7.22
CA ILE A 128 7.09 -3.13 7.08
C ILE A 128 7.23 -3.88 8.42
N GLU A 129 7.51 -3.16 9.51
CA GLU A 129 7.66 -3.72 10.85
C GLU A 129 6.34 -4.28 11.42
N LEU A 130 5.20 -3.81 10.89
CA LEU A 130 3.88 -4.34 11.25
C LEU A 130 3.63 -5.73 10.69
N LYS A 131 4.48 -6.22 9.76
CA LYS A 131 4.44 -7.57 9.16
C LYS A 131 3.02 -8.00 8.75
N PRO A 132 2.30 -7.18 7.95
CA PRO A 132 0.98 -7.54 7.50
C PRO A 132 1.02 -8.77 6.58
N GLN A 133 -0.02 -9.59 6.65
CA GLN A 133 -0.25 -10.74 5.78
C GLN A 133 -1.36 -10.48 4.76
N TYR A 134 -2.25 -9.51 5.05
CA TYR A 134 -3.32 -9.07 4.18
C TYR A 134 -3.45 -7.56 4.22
N ILE A 135 -3.80 -6.96 3.10
CA ILE A 135 -4.33 -5.60 3.06
C ILE A 135 -5.85 -5.65 3.06
N MET A 136 -6.50 -4.80 3.83
CA MET A 136 -7.95 -4.64 3.84
C MET A 136 -8.35 -3.21 3.55
N THR A 137 -9.40 -3.02 2.75
CA THR A 137 -9.99 -1.71 2.46
C THR A 137 -11.51 -1.82 2.33
N VAL A 138 -12.21 -0.70 2.15
CA VAL A 138 -13.63 -0.67 1.81
C VAL A 138 -13.82 -0.14 0.39
N GLU A 139 -14.85 -0.62 -0.30
CA GLU A 139 -15.19 -0.04 -1.59
C GLU A 139 -15.63 1.44 -1.48
N THR A 140 -15.30 2.30 -2.43
CA THR A 140 -14.63 2.02 -3.71
C THR A 140 -13.29 2.73 -3.83
N LYS A 141 -13.14 3.89 -3.18
CA LYS A 141 -12.01 4.81 -3.42
C LYS A 141 -10.69 4.34 -2.82
N GLY A 142 -10.71 3.56 -1.73
CA GLY A 142 -9.50 2.98 -1.14
C GLY A 142 -8.88 1.84 -1.97
N ILE A 143 -9.63 1.24 -2.91
CA ILE A 143 -9.21 0.05 -3.68
C ILE A 143 -7.88 0.26 -4.45
N PRO A 144 -7.68 1.33 -5.24
CA PRO A 144 -6.43 1.50 -6.00
C PRO A 144 -5.19 1.62 -5.11
N LEU A 145 -5.33 2.28 -3.95
CA LEU A 145 -4.26 2.44 -2.97
C LEU A 145 -3.99 1.12 -2.24
N GLY A 146 -5.04 0.45 -1.76
CA GLY A 146 -4.94 -0.85 -1.10
C GLY A 146 -4.29 -1.90 -2.01
N LEU A 147 -4.69 -1.95 -3.28
CA LEU A 147 -4.11 -2.88 -4.25
C LEU A 147 -2.63 -2.57 -4.52
N SER A 148 -2.27 -1.29 -4.65
CA SER A 148 -0.88 -0.88 -4.86
C SER A 148 0.00 -1.23 -3.66
N ALA A 149 -0.48 -1.00 -2.43
CA ALA A 149 0.22 -1.40 -1.23
C ALA A 149 0.35 -2.93 -1.12
N ALA A 150 -0.72 -3.68 -1.39
CA ALA A 150 -0.72 -5.14 -1.40
C ALA A 150 0.30 -5.70 -2.40
N LYS A 151 0.38 -5.08 -3.59
CA LYS A 151 1.40 -5.40 -4.59
C LYS A 151 2.81 -5.09 -4.10
N ALA A 152 3.04 -3.95 -3.46
CA ALA A 152 4.36 -3.58 -2.93
C ALA A 152 4.84 -4.55 -1.83
N PHE A 153 3.93 -4.99 -0.96
CA PHE A 153 4.18 -6.03 0.05
C PHE A 153 4.26 -7.45 -0.54
N ASN A 154 3.71 -7.66 -1.74
CA ASN A 154 3.45 -8.97 -2.34
C ASN A 154 2.60 -9.89 -1.45
N ILE A 155 1.49 -9.34 -0.95
CA ILE A 155 0.49 -10.05 -0.13
C ILE A 155 -0.91 -9.88 -0.72
N PRO A 156 -1.85 -10.77 -0.42
CA PRO A 156 -3.24 -10.63 -0.87
C PRO A 156 -3.95 -9.40 -0.29
N MET A 157 -4.99 -8.95 -0.99
CA MET A 157 -5.92 -7.91 -0.53
C MET A 157 -7.33 -8.48 -0.38
N VAL A 158 -8.05 -8.05 0.64
CA VAL A 158 -9.49 -8.23 0.79
C VAL A 158 -10.19 -6.87 0.79
N MET A 159 -11.48 -6.86 0.43
CA MET A 159 -12.27 -5.63 0.46
C MET A 159 -13.62 -5.87 1.13
N ALA A 160 -13.97 -4.97 2.05
CA ALA A 160 -15.31 -4.89 2.58
C ALA A 160 -16.26 -4.28 1.54
N ARG A 161 -17.47 -4.81 1.49
CA ARG A 161 -18.57 -4.35 0.62
C ARG A 161 -19.55 -3.51 1.43
N LYS A 162 -20.14 -2.48 0.85
CA LYS A 162 -21.25 -1.72 1.47
C LYS A 162 -22.50 -2.58 1.63
N GLU A 163 -22.68 -3.54 0.73
CA GLU A 163 -23.77 -4.51 0.73
C GLU A 163 -23.23 -5.93 0.50
N ALA A 164 -23.75 -6.89 1.27
CA ALA A 164 -23.34 -8.29 1.15
C ALA A 164 -23.76 -8.86 -0.20
N ARG A 165 -22.87 -9.61 -0.85
CA ARG A 165 -23.17 -10.29 -2.12
C ARG A 165 -23.39 -11.78 -1.89
N ILE A 166 -24.54 -12.27 -2.33
CA ILE A 166 -24.90 -13.70 -2.23
C ILE A 166 -23.83 -14.60 -2.88
N THR A 167 -23.20 -14.13 -3.96
CA THR A 167 -22.13 -14.84 -4.69
C THR A 167 -20.86 -15.05 -3.88
N GLU A 168 -20.66 -14.33 -2.77
CA GLU A 168 -19.46 -14.41 -1.94
C GLU A 168 -19.65 -15.32 -0.70
N GLY A 169 -20.86 -15.85 -0.49
CA GLY A 169 -21.20 -16.76 0.60
C GLY A 169 -21.56 -16.04 1.90
N PRO A 170 -21.55 -16.74 3.05
CA PRO A 170 -21.89 -16.17 4.35
C PRO A 170 -20.94 -15.01 4.71
N ALA A 171 -21.53 -13.89 5.15
CA ALA A 171 -20.79 -12.67 5.50
C ALA A 171 -21.08 -12.25 6.94
N VAL A 172 -20.11 -11.54 7.52
CA VAL A 172 -20.30 -10.72 8.70
C VAL A 172 -20.65 -9.31 8.22
N SER A 173 -21.58 -8.66 8.89
CA SER A 173 -22.00 -7.29 8.59
C SER A 173 -22.00 -6.47 9.86
N ILE A 174 -21.53 -5.23 9.75
CA ILE A 174 -21.58 -4.24 10.84
C ILE A 174 -22.19 -2.94 10.33
N SER A 175 -22.63 -2.10 11.26
CA SER A 175 -23.10 -0.74 10.99
C SER A 175 -22.14 0.27 11.61
N TYR A 176 -21.80 1.32 10.87
CA TYR A 176 -20.88 2.36 11.30
C TYR A 176 -21.37 3.75 10.92
N LEU A 177 -20.91 4.78 11.64
CA LEU A 177 -21.23 6.17 11.31
C LEU A 177 -20.19 6.73 10.32
N SER A 178 -20.62 7.04 9.11
CA SER A 178 -19.76 7.59 8.06
C SER A 178 -19.39 9.05 8.36
N GLY A 179 -18.10 9.35 8.45
CA GLY A 179 -17.61 10.71 8.73
C GLY A 179 -17.87 11.72 7.60
N SER A 180 -18.03 11.25 6.36
CA SER A 180 -18.30 12.09 5.20
C SER A 180 -19.79 12.39 5.03
N THR A 181 -20.65 11.39 5.23
CA THR A 181 -22.10 11.52 5.01
C THR A 181 -22.89 11.81 6.29
N LYS A 182 -22.29 11.61 7.47
CA LYS A 182 -22.95 11.65 8.80
C LYS A 182 -24.17 10.71 8.89
N LYS A 183 -24.20 9.66 8.07
CA LYS A 183 -25.25 8.63 8.06
C LYS A 183 -24.70 7.31 8.56
N ILE A 184 -25.60 6.49 9.11
CA ILE A 184 -25.31 5.08 9.38
C ILE A 184 -25.18 4.38 8.03
N GLN A 185 -24.06 3.70 7.83
CA GLN A 185 -23.76 2.87 6.67
C GLN A 185 -23.47 1.45 7.16
N SER A 186 -23.72 0.47 6.29
CA SER A 186 -23.32 -0.91 6.53
C SER A 186 -22.04 -1.22 5.77
N MET A 187 -21.25 -2.15 6.32
CA MET A 187 -20.22 -2.84 5.57
C MET A 187 -20.22 -4.32 5.93
N SER A 188 -19.77 -5.15 5.00
CA SER A 188 -19.79 -6.59 5.12
C SER A 188 -18.55 -7.23 4.52
N LEU A 189 -18.12 -8.34 5.10
CA LEU A 189 -16.99 -9.13 4.64
C LEU A 189 -17.34 -10.62 4.69
N PRO A 190 -17.07 -11.40 3.63
CA PRO A 190 -17.26 -12.84 3.66
C PRO A 190 -16.44 -13.50 4.77
N LYS A 191 -17.02 -14.46 5.51
CA LYS A 191 -16.33 -15.16 6.61
C LYS A 191 -15.05 -15.88 6.16
N LYS A 192 -15.00 -16.27 4.89
CA LYS A 192 -13.85 -16.95 4.27
C LYS A 192 -12.80 -15.98 3.70
N ALA A 193 -13.01 -14.67 3.79
CA ALA A 193 -12.11 -13.68 3.19
C ALA A 193 -10.75 -13.65 3.91
N LEU A 194 -10.75 -13.83 5.23
CA LEU A 194 -9.56 -13.81 6.06
C LEU A 194 -9.47 -15.11 6.88
N PRO A 195 -8.29 -15.75 6.93
CA PRO A 195 -8.03 -16.80 7.90
C PRO A 195 -8.09 -16.26 9.34
N HIS A 196 -8.45 -17.12 10.29
CA HIS A 196 -8.36 -16.78 11.70
C HIS A 196 -6.90 -16.46 12.10
N GLY A 197 -6.70 -15.39 12.85
CA GLY A 197 -5.39 -14.86 13.24
C GLY A 197 -4.63 -14.17 12.11
N ALA A 198 -5.24 -13.93 10.95
CA ALA A 198 -4.60 -13.20 9.86
C ALA A 198 -4.24 -11.78 10.29
N ARG A 199 -3.01 -11.36 10.01
CA ARG A 199 -2.54 -10.01 10.32
C ARG A 199 -2.92 -9.04 9.21
N VAL A 200 -3.77 -8.07 9.49
CA VAL A 200 -4.40 -7.19 8.50
C VAL A 200 -3.94 -5.74 8.70
N LEU A 201 -3.41 -5.14 7.64
CA LEU A 201 -3.22 -3.68 7.57
C LEU A 201 -4.42 -3.08 6.84
N VAL A 202 -5.16 -2.22 7.53
CA VAL A 202 -6.29 -1.49 6.95
C VAL A 202 -5.76 -0.27 6.18
N ILE A 203 -6.24 -0.08 4.95
CA ILE A 203 -5.89 1.06 4.10
C ILE A 203 -7.17 1.75 3.61
N ASP A 204 -7.21 3.09 3.73
CA ASP A 204 -8.32 3.90 3.22
C ASP A 204 -7.83 5.21 2.60
N ASP A 205 -8.65 5.84 1.75
CA ASP A 205 -8.25 7.04 1.02
C ASP A 205 -8.27 8.30 1.89
N PHE A 206 -9.34 8.50 2.65
CA PHE A 206 -9.53 9.72 3.43
C PHE A 206 -10.22 9.47 4.77
N MET A 207 -9.62 9.98 5.85
CA MET A 207 -10.21 9.90 7.18
C MET A 207 -10.51 11.28 7.75
N ARG A 208 -11.78 11.52 8.12
CA ARG A 208 -12.18 12.65 8.98
C ARG A 208 -12.22 12.26 10.45
N ALA A 209 -13.31 11.62 10.90
CA ALA A 209 -13.48 11.17 12.29
C ALA A 209 -13.01 9.72 12.55
N GLY A 210 -12.82 8.92 11.49
CA GLY A 210 -12.38 7.52 11.60
C GLY A 210 -13.48 6.48 11.70
N GLY A 211 -14.76 6.84 11.48
CA GLY A 211 -15.87 5.86 11.60
C GLY A 211 -15.78 4.70 10.61
N THR A 212 -15.39 4.97 9.35
CA THR A 212 -15.16 3.93 8.35
C THR A 212 -14.00 3.02 8.74
N ALA A 213 -12.86 3.60 9.10
CA ALA A 213 -11.68 2.83 9.51
C ALA A 213 -11.92 2.00 10.77
N ASN A 214 -12.63 2.56 11.77
CA ASN A 214 -13.04 1.82 12.95
C ASN A 214 -13.96 0.66 12.61
N GLY A 215 -14.95 0.87 11.72
CA GLY A 215 -15.78 -0.20 11.21
C GLY A 215 -14.98 -1.29 10.49
N LEU A 216 -13.99 -0.92 9.67
CA LEU A 216 -13.11 -1.91 9.05
C LEU A 216 -12.33 -2.73 10.09
N CYS A 217 -11.86 -2.10 11.17
CA CYS A 217 -11.20 -2.80 12.26
C CYS A 217 -12.14 -3.79 12.96
N GLU A 218 -13.32 -3.33 13.39
CA GLU A 218 -14.33 -4.17 14.03
C GLU A 218 -14.73 -5.35 13.14
N LEU A 219 -14.94 -5.09 11.84
CA LEU A 219 -15.30 -6.13 10.88
C LEU A 219 -14.19 -7.17 10.70
N ALA A 220 -12.92 -6.75 10.70
CA ALA A 220 -11.77 -7.65 10.63
C ALA A 220 -11.67 -8.51 11.90
N GLU A 221 -11.85 -7.91 13.08
CA GLU A 221 -11.85 -8.62 14.36
C GLU A 221 -13.00 -9.64 14.46
N GLU A 222 -14.20 -9.30 13.99
CA GLU A 222 -15.37 -10.19 13.97
C GLU A 222 -15.19 -11.41 13.04
N VAL A 223 -14.38 -11.30 11.99
CA VAL A 223 -13.99 -12.46 11.16
C VAL A 223 -12.77 -13.21 11.71
N GLY A 224 -12.26 -12.80 12.88
CA GLY A 224 -11.17 -13.44 13.60
C GLY A 224 -9.77 -13.01 13.15
N ALA A 225 -9.62 -11.87 12.49
CA ALA A 225 -8.32 -11.32 12.10
C ALA A 225 -7.75 -10.36 13.15
N GLU A 226 -6.44 -10.14 13.12
CA GLU A 226 -5.72 -9.17 13.95
C GLU A 226 -5.42 -7.93 13.12
N VAL A 227 -5.94 -6.76 13.51
CA VAL A 227 -5.62 -5.49 12.86
C VAL A 227 -4.27 -5.00 13.38
N VAL A 228 -3.25 -5.02 12.51
CA VAL A 228 -1.89 -4.59 12.87
C VAL A 228 -1.66 -3.09 12.71
N GLY A 229 -2.58 -2.40 12.02
CA GLY A 229 -2.51 -0.96 11.84
C GLY A 229 -3.55 -0.43 10.87
N VAL A 230 -3.67 0.90 10.81
CA VAL A 230 -4.51 1.63 9.87
C VAL A 230 -3.66 2.68 9.17
N TYR A 231 -3.69 2.70 7.84
CA TYR A 231 -2.93 3.63 7.01
C TYR A 231 -3.84 4.40 6.06
N LEU A 232 -3.71 5.73 6.02
CA LEU A 232 -4.53 6.61 5.22
C LEU A 232 -3.70 7.31 4.16
N PHE A 233 -4.28 7.60 2.99
CA PHE A 233 -3.67 8.58 2.09
C PHE A 233 -3.74 9.98 2.71
N ILE A 234 -4.92 10.42 3.14
CA ILE A 234 -5.11 11.71 3.81
C ILE A 234 -5.88 11.53 5.12
N ALA A 235 -5.38 12.10 6.21
CA ALA A 235 -6.12 12.24 7.46
C ALA A 235 -6.39 13.71 7.76
N ALA A 236 -7.65 14.07 8.06
CA ALA A 236 -7.97 15.38 8.59
C ALA A 236 -7.41 15.51 10.01
N LYS A 237 -6.88 16.69 10.37
CA LYS A 237 -6.46 16.99 11.74
C LYS A 237 -7.67 16.99 12.67
N ASP A 238 -8.77 17.58 12.24
CA ASP A 238 -10.00 17.66 13.02
C ASP A 238 -11.03 16.57 12.65
N PRO A 239 -11.74 16.00 13.64
CA PRO A 239 -11.58 16.23 15.09
C PRO A 239 -10.28 15.64 15.62
N ALA A 240 -9.66 16.27 16.63
CA ALA A 240 -8.40 15.79 17.21
C ALA A 240 -8.48 14.36 17.76
N LYS A 241 -9.60 14.01 18.40
CA LYS A 241 -9.87 12.64 18.85
C LYS A 241 -10.52 11.85 17.71
N LYS A 242 -9.80 10.85 17.20
CA LYS A 242 -10.31 9.88 16.22
C LYS A 242 -11.02 8.72 16.91
N LEU A 243 -11.84 8.01 16.15
CA LEU A 243 -12.49 6.76 16.59
C LEU A 243 -11.54 5.57 16.56
N VAL A 244 -10.49 5.63 15.74
CA VAL A 244 -9.42 4.62 15.69
C VAL A 244 -8.35 4.95 16.72
N ARG A 245 -7.83 3.94 17.41
CA ARG A 245 -6.78 4.10 18.45
C ARG A 245 -5.46 4.61 17.87
N GLU A 246 -4.95 3.92 16.86
CA GLU A 246 -3.66 4.22 16.22
C GLU A 246 -3.83 4.18 14.71
N TYR A 247 -3.26 5.18 14.04
CA TYR A 247 -3.26 5.25 12.58
C TYR A 247 -2.02 6.02 12.12
N ALA A 248 -1.65 5.80 10.86
CA ALA A 248 -0.69 6.61 10.13
C ALA A 248 -1.34 7.20 8.88
N SER A 249 -0.81 8.32 8.38
CA SER A 249 -1.25 8.91 7.12
C SER A 249 -0.04 9.35 6.30
N LEU A 250 -0.22 9.42 4.97
CA LEU A 250 0.80 10.01 4.10
C LEU A 250 0.73 11.54 4.14
N LEU A 251 -0.48 12.08 4.16
CA LEU A 251 -0.74 13.52 4.18
C LEU A 251 -1.72 13.87 5.30
N THR A 252 -1.61 15.09 5.80
CA THR A 252 -2.52 15.65 6.82
C THR A 252 -3.23 16.87 6.27
N LEU A 253 -4.57 16.82 6.29
CA LEU A 253 -5.43 17.96 6.00
C LEU A 253 -5.65 18.78 7.28
N ARG A 254 -5.09 19.98 7.34
CA ARG A 254 -5.21 20.91 8.46
C ARG A 254 -6.45 21.81 8.34
N GLY A 255 -6.87 22.14 7.12
CA GLY A 255 -8.05 22.98 6.91
C GLY A 255 -8.44 23.14 5.45
N VAL A 256 -9.70 23.50 5.23
CA VAL A 256 -10.25 23.96 3.94
C VAL A 256 -11.10 25.20 4.22
N ASP A 257 -10.81 26.29 3.53
CA ASP A 257 -11.65 27.48 3.50
C ASP A 257 -12.40 27.51 2.17
N GLU A 258 -13.72 27.29 2.23
CA GLU A 258 -14.58 27.30 1.04
C GLU A 258 -14.70 28.69 0.40
N THR A 259 -14.52 29.76 1.17
CA THR A 259 -14.71 31.14 0.72
C THR A 259 -13.49 31.59 -0.09
N SER A 260 -12.29 31.41 0.48
CA SER A 260 -11.04 31.72 -0.22
C SER A 260 -10.58 30.61 -1.17
N LYS A 261 -11.23 29.45 -1.12
CA LYS A 261 -10.81 28.19 -1.77
C LYS A 261 -9.38 27.77 -1.38
N ALA A 262 -8.93 28.18 -0.20
CA ALA A 262 -7.63 27.77 0.32
C ALA A 262 -7.73 26.37 0.93
N VAL A 263 -6.73 25.54 0.65
CA VAL A 263 -6.57 24.20 1.23
C VAL A 263 -5.21 24.16 1.90
N ASP A 264 -5.15 23.59 3.10
CA ASP A 264 -3.90 23.34 3.85
C ASP A 264 -3.72 21.83 4.05
N ILE A 265 -3.13 21.18 3.05
CA ILE A 265 -2.63 19.81 3.11
C ILE A 265 -1.11 19.83 3.15
N VAL A 266 -0.55 19.07 4.08
CA VAL A 266 0.89 18.90 4.25
C VAL A 266 1.30 17.43 4.25
N PRO A 267 2.54 17.10 3.86
CA PRO A 267 3.04 15.75 3.97
C PRO A 267 3.37 15.39 5.42
N GLU A 268 3.12 14.13 5.80
CA GLU A 268 3.70 13.53 7.00
C GLU A 268 5.10 13.03 6.65
N MET A 269 6.11 13.80 7.08
CA MET A 269 7.51 13.56 6.76
C MET A 269 8.10 12.49 7.69
N LEU A 270 9.05 11.70 7.18
CA LEU A 270 9.92 10.83 7.97
C LEU A 270 11.15 11.60 8.48
#